data_AF-A0A1H4C8V8-F1
#
_entry.id   AF-A0A1H4C8V8-F1
#
_cell.length_a   1.000
_cell.length_b   1.000
_cell.length_c   1.000
_cell.angle_alpha   90.00
_cell.angle_beta   90.00
_cell.angle_gamma   90.00
#
_symmetry.space_group_name_H-M   'P 1'
#
loop_
_entity.id
_entity.type
_entity.pdbx_description
1 polymer ?
#
loop_
_entity_poly.entity_id
_entity_poly.type
_entity_poly.pdbx_seq_one_letter_code
_entity_poly.pdbx_strand_id
1 'polypeptide(L)' 'MVTKNGKPRTIAPAPFVMDMLRDIRKRQLENRLRAGSLWNDQGGFVFSTETGDHTKAGTLNNHFSKSER' A
#
# COMPACT_ATOMS: atom_id res chain seq x y z
N MET A 1 -12.35 -1.36 -5.70
CA MET A 1 -12.98 -1.66 -4.39
C MET A 1 -13.79 -0.45 -3.98
N VAL A 2 -15.08 -0.63 -3.73
CA VAL A 2 -15.99 0.43 -3.28
C VAL A 2 -16.51 0.05 -1.90
N THR A 3 -16.96 1.04 -1.14
CA THR A 3 -17.65 0.78 0.12
C THR A 3 -18.89 -0.09 -0.15
N LYS A 4 -19.43 -0.76 0.88
CA LYS A 4 -20.59 -1.67 0.77
C LYS A 4 -21.77 -1.10 -0.05
N ASN A 5 -21.88 0.23 -0.15
CA ASN A 5 -22.94 0.93 -0.88
C ASN A 5 -22.44 1.78 -2.06
N GLY A 6 -21.22 1.57 -2.57
CA GLY A 6 -20.68 2.31 -3.72
C GLY A 6 -20.30 3.78 -3.45
N LYS A 7 -20.69 4.34 -2.29
CA LYS A 7 -20.49 5.75 -1.96
C LYS A 7 -19.04 6.01 -1.51
N PRO A 8 -18.32 6.98 -2.10
CA PRO A 8 -17.00 7.39 -1.65
C PRO A 8 -17.11 8.09 -0.28
N ARG A 9 -16.04 8.00 0.51
CA ARG A 9 -15.88 8.75 1.76
C ARG A 9 -14.50 9.38 1.77
N THR A 10 -14.42 10.61 2.23
CA THR A 10 -13.16 11.30 2.49
C THR A 10 -12.89 11.24 3.99
N ILE A 11 -11.68 10.82 4.35
CA ILE A 11 -11.18 10.84 5.73
C ILE A 11 -10.10 11.91 5.85
N ALA A 12 -9.98 12.52 7.03
CA ALA A 12 -8.93 13.49 7.34
C ALA A 12 -7.86 12.82 8.22
N PRO A 13 -6.83 12.20 7.61
CA PRO A 13 -5.73 11.60 8.38
C PRO A 13 -4.90 12.69 9.07
N ALA A 14 -4.25 12.33 10.18
CA ALA A 14 -3.30 13.23 10.84
C ALA A 14 -2.12 13.57 9.92
N PRO A 15 -1.49 14.76 10.06
CA PRO A 15 -0.34 15.16 9.22
C PRO A 15 0.79 14.12 9.19
N PHE A 16 1.12 13.54 10.35
CA PHE A 16 2.13 12.48 10.46
C PHE A 16 1.82 11.25 9.59
N VAL A 17 0.54 10.88 9.45
CA VAL A 17 0.13 9.78 8.58
C VAL A 17 0.37 10.14 7.11
N MET A 18 0.09 11.39 6.72
CA MET A 18 0.36 11.86 5.36
C MET A 18 1.86 11.91 5.05
N ASP A 19 2.72 12.27 6.01
CA ASP A 19 4.17 12.17 5.89
C ASP A 19 4.61 10.74 5.59
N MET A 20 4.13 9.78 6.39
CA MET A 20 4.43 8.37 6.19
C MET A 20 3.99 7.87 4.80
N LEU A 21 2.79 8.25 4.34
CA LEU A 21 2.29 7.86 3.01
C LEU A 21 3.13 8.46 1.88
N ARG A 22 3.68 9.66 2.04
CA ARG A 22 4.61 10.26 1.06
C ARG A 22 5.89 9.44 0.93
N ASP A 23 6.45 8.98 2.04
CA ASP A 23 7.67 8.17 2.02
C ASP A 23 7.44 6.78 1.43
N ILE A 24 6.27 6.18 1.70
CA ILE A 24 5.85 4.94 1.04
C ILE A 24 5.78 5.13 -0.48
N ARG A 25 5.20 6.24 -0.94
CA ARG A 25 5.13 6.55 -2.37
C ARG A 25 6.51 6.70 -3.01
N LYS A 26 7.48 7.32 -2.33
CA LYS A 26 8.87 7.39 -2.81
C LYS A 26 9.47 5.99 -2.98
N ARG A 27 9.34 5.14 -1.96
CA ARG A 27 9.85 3.77 -2.00
C ARG A 27 9.19 2.91 -3.07
N GLN A 28 7.89 3.08 -3.32
CA GLN A 28 7.22 2.42 -4.45
C GLN A 28 7.80 2.86 -5.79
N LEU A 29 8.11 4.15 -5.97
CA LEU A 29 8.73 4.63 -7.19
C LEU A 29 10.13 4.02 -7.38
N GLU A 30 10.92 3.93 -6.32
CA GLU A 30 12.21 3.23 -6.38
C GLU A 30 12.04 1.75 -6.75
N ASN A 31 11.07 1.06 -6.15
CA ASN A 31 10.79 -0.34 -6.46
C ASN A 31 10.31 -0.51 -7.90
N ARG A 32 9.51 0.41 -8.42
CA ARG A 32 9.10 0.43 -9.84
C ARG A 32 10.31 0.56 -10.76
N LEU A 33 11.24 1.46 -10.44
CA LEU A 33 12.48 1.61 -11.21
C LEU A 33 13.34 0.34 -11.14
N ARG A 34 13.42 -0.32 -9.98
CA ARG A 34 14.18 -1.59 -9.81
C ARG A 34 13.52 -2.77 -10.52
N ALA A 35 12.20 -2.90 -10.43
CA ALA A 35 11.44 -4.01 -11.01
C ALA A 35 11.33 -3.92 -12.54
N GLY A 36 11.36 -2.70 -13.10
CA GLY A 36 11.31 -2.48 -14.54
C GLY A 36 10.06 -3.08 -15.17
N SER A 37 10.24 -4.00 -16.12
CA SER A 37 9.15 -4.69 -16.82
C SER A 37 8.36 -5.67 -15.94
N LEU A 38 8.90 -6.08 -14.80
CA LEU A 38 8.20 -6.94 -13.83
C LEU A 38 7.22 -6.14 -12.95
N TRP A 39 7.21 -4.81 -13.07
CA TRP A 39 6.30 -3.99 -12.29
C TRP A 39 4.84 -4.17 -12.74
N ASN A 40 3.98 -4.56 -11.81
CA ASN A 40 2.55 -4.67 -12.01
C ASN A 40 1.85 -3.31 -11.77
N ASP A 41 1.35 -2.70 -12.84
CA ASP A 41 0.65 -1.41 -12.80
C ASP A 41 -0.89 -1.55 -12.73
N GLN A 42 -1.43 -2.77 -12.63
CA GLN A 42 -2.87 -3.01 -12.80
C GLN A 42 -3.75 -2.52 -11.63
N GLY A 43 -3.18 -2.34 -10.44
CA GLY A 43 -3.95 -2.13 -9.22
C GLY A 43 -3.89 -0.73 -8.60
N GLY A 44 -2.90 0.09 -8.97
CA GLY A 44 -2.71 1.43 -8.39
C GLY A 44 -2.65 1.44 -6.85
N PHE A 45 -2.07 0.40 -6.25
CA PHE A 45 -2.11 0.21 -4.79
C PHE A 45 -1.18 1.19 -4.05
N VAL A 46 -1.66 1.71 -2.91
CA VAL A 46 -0.85 2.55 -2.01
C VAL A 46 0.19 1.72 -1.25
N PHE A 47 -0.14 0.47 -0.94
CA PHE A 47 0.78 -0.51 -0.35
C PHE A 47 0.91 -1.67 -1.32
N SER A 48 2.13 -1.92 -1.80
CA SER A 48 2.42 -2.95 -2.79
C SER A 48 3.66 -3.76 -2.39
N THR A 49 3.82 -4.93 -3.01
CA THR A 49 5.08 -5.66 -3.00
C THR A 49 6.15 -4.91 -3.81
N GLU A 50 7.38 -5.43 -3.82
CA GLU A 50 8.49 -4.89 -4.61
C GLU A 50 8.22 -4.95 -6.13
N THR A 51 7.31 -5.81 -6.56
CA THR A 51 6.86 -5.96 -7.96
C THR A 51 5.57 -5.22 -8.26
N GLY A 52 4.99 -4.46 -7.33
CA GLY A 52 3.75 -3.70 -7.57
C GLY A 52 2.45 -4.47 -7.31
N ASP A 53 2.53 -5.74 -6.88
CA ASP A 53 1.35 -6.54 -6.54
C ASP A 53 0.71 -6.13 -5.21
N HIS A 54 -0.55 -6.53 -5.01
CA HIS A 54 -1.26 -6.29 -3.75
C HIS A 54 -0.62 -7.04 -2.57
N THR A 55 -0.63 -6.42 -1.39
CA THR A 55 -0.30 -7.14 -0.15
C THR A 55 -1.50 -7.97 0.31
N LYS A 56 -1.30 -9.28 0.50
CA LYS A 56 -2.36 -10.18 0.97
C LYS A 56 -2.67 -9.91 2.44
N ALA A 57 -3.96 -9.92 2.81
CA ALA A 57 -4.40 -9.65 4.19
C ALA A 57 -3.82 -10.63 5.22
N GLY A 58 -3.66 -11.91 4.86
CA GLY A 58 -3.01 -12.90 5.73
C GLY A 58 -1.54 -12.57 6.03
N THR A 59 -0.82 -11.98 5.07
CA THR A 59 0.54 -11.48 5.27
C THR A 59 0.57 -10.36 6.30
N LEU A 60 -0.37 -9.41 6.21
CA LEU A 60 -0.49 -8.31 7.17
C LEU A 60 -0.76 -8.84 8.58
N ASN A 61 -1.75 -9.74 8.73
CA ASN A 61 -2.11 -10.31 10.03
C ASN A 61 -0.91 -11.00 10.69
N ASN A 62 -0.17 -11.82 9.94
CA ASN A 62 1.03 -12.49 10.45
C ASN A 62 2.13 -11.50 10.88
N HIS A 63 2.28 -10.38 10.18
CA HIS A 63 3.23 -9.34 10.56
C HIS A 63 2.84 -8.64 11.86
N PHE A 64 1.56 -8.26 12.01
CA PHE A 64 1.07 -7.61 13.23
C PHE A 64 1.13 -8.53 14.45
N SER A 65 0.73 -9.81 14.32
CA SER A 65 0.82 -10.77 15.42
C SER A 65 2.24 -11.09 15.86
N LYS A 66 3.25 -10.86 15.00
CA LYS A 66 4.66 -11.02 15.35
C LYS A 66 5.26 -9.79 16.02
N SER A 67 4.74 -8.60 15.76
CA SER A 67 5.20 -7.37 16.41
C SER A 67 4.63 -7.15 17.82
N GLU A 68 3.59 -7.91 18.19
CA GLU A 68 2.95 -7.84 19.51
C GLU A 68 3.46 -8.91 20.51
N ARG A 69 4.52 -9.65 20.16
CA ARG A 69 5.24 -10.58 21.06
C ARG A 69 6.60 -10.00 21.42
#